data_AF-A0A9Q1MQ17-F1
#
_entry.id   AF-A0A9Q1MQ17-F1
#
_cell.length_a   1.000
_cell.length_b   1.000
_cell.length_c   1.000
_cell.angle_alpha   90.00
_cell.angle_beta   90.00
_cell.angle_gamma   90.00
#
_symmetry.space_group_name_H-M   'P 1'
#
loop_
_entity.id
_entity.type
_entity.pdbx_description
1 polymer ?
#
loop_
_entity_poly.entity_id
_entity_poly.type
_entity_poly.pdbx_seq_one_letter_code
_entity_poly.pdbx_strand_id
1 'polypeptide(L)'
;MITSYIQCHLNLLVTSRQVTVQTESERQIDKLRRKEERKHRRGTNNGVEDDLSTVNFSSLLHASPTALPQGTIRKHHKGYEEVIIPPTPTASMKPGERLVEIKELDDFAQTAFHGYKSLNRIQSRIYHTTYNSNENILACAPTGPGKTNIAMIAILHEIKHHFGDGYLHKNQFKIVCVAPMKALAAEVTSTFSHRLSPLNVTMIVTTPEKWDVITRKSSDMSLSMLVKLLIIDEVHLLNDDRGPVIEALVTRTLRQVESTESMIRIVGLSATLPNYLEVAQFLRVNSETGLFFFDSSYRPVPLAQQYIGLVV
;
A
#
# COMPACT_ATOMS: atom_id res chain seq x y z
N MET A 1 -61.73 8.02 -13.51
CA MET A 1 -61.27 9.26 -14.18
C MET A 1 -59.99 9.83 -13.56
N ILE A 2 -59.05 8.98 -13.08
CA ILE A 2 -57.72 9.40 -12.58
C ILE A 2 -56.61 8.48 -13.12
N THR A 3 -56.95 7.27 -13.59
CA THR A 3 -56.00 6.31 -14.18
C THR A 3 -55.67 6.52 -15.66
N SER A 4 -56.43 7.33 -16.41
CA SER A 4 -56.10 7.67 -17.81
C SER A 4 -55.23 8.93 -17.96
N TYR A 5 -55.03 9.72 -16.90
CA TYR A 5 -54.24 10.96 -16.97
C TYR A 5 -52.75 10.76 -16.70
N ILE A 6 -52.37 9.65 -16.03
CA ILE A 6 -50.97 9.35 -15.72
C ILE A 6 -50.29 8.57 -16.86
N GLN A 7 -51.04 7.77 -17.63
CA GLN A 7 -50.48 7.01 -18.77
C GLN A 7 -50.17 7.88 -20.00
N CYS A 8 -50.87 9.02 -20.16
CA CYS A 8 -50.64 9.94 -21.29
C CYS A 8 -49.40 10.85 -21.06
N HIS A 9 -49.03 11.11 -19.81
CA HIS A 9 -47.85 11.93 -19.49
C HIS A 9 -46.52 11.17 -19.50
N LEU A 10 -46.56 9.82 -19.44
CA LEU A 10 -45.36 8.99 -19.48
C LEU A 10 -44.92 8.62 -20.92
N ASN A 11 -45.84 8.67 -21.89
CA ASN A 11 -45.54 8.31 -23.29
C ASN A 11 -45.17 9.51 -24.19
N LEU A 12 -45.28 10.76 -23.70
CA LEU A 12 -44.93 11.97 -24.46
C LEU A 12 -43.51 12.51 -24.18
N LEU A 13 -42.74 11.84 -23.34
CA LEU A 13 -41.32 12.14 -23.10
C LEU A 13 -40.35 11.17 -23.81
N VAL A 14 -40.88 10.15 -24.50
CA VAL A 14 -40.07 9.08 -25.14
C VAL A 14 -39.86 9.31 -26.64
N THR A 15 -40.44 10.36 -27.24
CA THR A 15 -40.28 10.64 -28.68
C THR A 15 -40.02 12.12 -28.97
N SER A 16 -38.86 12.64 -28.56
CA SER A 16 -38.17 13.76 -29.25
C SER A 16 -36.95 14.21 -28.44
N ARG A 17 -35.84 13.48 -28.59
CA ARG A 17 -34.46 13.98 -28.47
C ARG A 17 -33.53 12.80 -28.71
N GLN A 18 -33.19 12.55 -29.97
CA GLN A 18 -31.90 11.93 -30.27
C GLN A 18 -30.82 12.92 -29.83
N VAL A 19 -30.42 12.85 -28.56
CA VAL A 19 -29.15 13.38 -28.11
C VAL A 19 -28.21 12.19 -28.15
N THR A 20 -27.35 12.15 -29.16
CA THR A 20 -26.24 11.20 -29.25
C THR A 20 -25.36 11.41 -28.03
N VAL A 21 -25.50 10.53 -27.03
CA VAL A 21 -24.62 10.49 -25.86
C VAL A 21 -23.30 9.89 -26.33
N GLN A 22 -22.41 10.75 -26.84
CA GLN A 22 -20.99 10.40 -26.92
C GLN A 22 -20.47 10.32 -25.49
N THR A 23 -20.05 9.13 -25.08
CA THR A 23 -19.43 8.90 -23.78
C THR A 23 -18.16 9.74 -23.65
N GLU A 24 -17.85 10.22 -22.45
CA GLU A 24 -16.67 11.08 -22.18
C GLU A 24 -15.34 10.46 -22.65
N SER A 25 -15.30 9.13 -22.78
CA SER A 25 -14.21 8.36 -23.37
C SER A 25 -13.95 8.69 -24.85
N GLU A 26 -15.00 8.83 -25.69
CA GLU A 26 -14.84 9.13 -27.12
C GLU A 26 -14.36 10.57 -27.34
N ARG A 27 -14.81 11.52 -26.52
CA ARG A 27 -14.32 12.90 -26.53
C ARG A 27 -12.87 13.01 -26.07
N GLN A 28 -12.40 12.13 -25.17
CA GLN A 28 -11.00 12.06 -24.78
C GLN A 28 -10.13 11.45 -25.89
N ILE A 29 -10.61 10.41 -26.57
CA ILE A 29 -9.91 9.79 -27.70
C ILE A 29 -9.80 10.74 -28.90
N ASP A 30 -10.85 11.51 -29.22
CA ASP A 30 -10.79 12.49 -30.32
C ASP A 30 -9.90 13.71 -29.99
N LYS A 31 -9.83 14.10 -28.70
CA LYS A 31 -8.84 15.09 -28.23
C LYS A 31 -7.41 14.58 -28.31
N LEU A 32 -7.17 13.30 -28.02
CA LEU A 32 -5.85 12.68 -28.13
C LEU A 32 -5.43 12.55 -29.60
N ARG A 33 -6.34 12.12 -30.50
CA ARG A 33 -6.09 12.07 -31.96
C ARG A 33 -5.76 13.44 -32.55
N ARG A 34 -6.51 14.49 -32.21
CA ARG A 34 -6.22 15.86 -32.67
C ARG A 34 -4.91 16.42 -32.09
N LYS A 35 -4.48 15.94 -30.93
CA LYS A 35 -3.19 16.32 -30.31
C LYS A 35 -2.02 15.61 -30.99
N GLU A 36 -2.18 14.36 -31.41
CA GLU A 36 -1.20 13.60 -32.20
C GLU A 36 -1.07 14.14 -33.62
N GLU A 37 -2.17 14.47 -34.30
CA GLU A 37 -2.13 15.08 -35.65
C GLU A 37 -1.44 16.45 -35.65
N ARG A 38 -1.60 17.23 -34.58
CA ARG A 38 -0.87 18.50 -34.37
C ARG A 38 0.61 18.30 -34.04
N LYS A 39 0.98 17.17 -33.44
CA LYS A 39 2.38 16.80 -33.18
C LYS A 39 3.06 16.31 -34.46
N HIS A 40 2.33 15.57 -35.30
CA HIS A 40 2.81 15.09 -36.59
C HIS A 40 2.99 16.22 -37.61
N ARG A 41 2.12 17.23 -37.63
CA ARG A 41 2.28 18.44 -38.48
C ARG A 41 3.39 19.39 -38.03
N ARG A 42 3.91 19.26 -36.80
CA ARG A 42 5.03 20.06 -36.28
C ARG A 42 6.39 19.35 -36.39
N GLY A 43 6.42 18.09 -36.85
CA GLY A 43 7.64 17.27 -36.98
C GLY A 43 8.40 17.44 -38.30
N THR A 44 7.94 18.29 -39.22
CA THR A 44 8.65 18.61 -40.46
C THR A 44 9.04 20.08 -40.48
N ASN A 45 10.01 20.45 -39.64
CA ASN A 45 11.09 21.39 -39.95
C ASN A 45 11.91 21.71 -38.69
N ASN A 46 13.24 21.69 -38.89
CA ASN A 46 14.30 22.26 -38.06
C ASN A 46 14.82 21.41 -36.89
N GLY A 47 15.95 20.73 -37.14
CA GLY A 47 17.26 21.16 -36.64
C GLY A 47 17.51 21.16 -35.13
N VAL A 48 18.30 20.17 -34.71
CA VAL A 48 19.33 20.18 -33.64
C VAL A 48 19.06 21.10 -32.44
N GLU A 49 18.66 20.53 -31.30
CA GLU A 49 19.24 20.79 -29.97
C GLU A 49 18.56 19.96 -28.86
N ASP A 50 19.41 19.35 -28.03
CA ASP A 50 19.23 18.83 -26.67
C ASP A 50 18.18 17.71 -26.40
N ASP A 51 18.60 16.47 -26.62
CA ASP A 51 17.84 15.26 -26.31
C ASP A 51 18.22 14.75 -24.90
N LEU A 52 17.76 15.46 -23.86
CA LEU A 52 17.83 15.05 -22.44
C LEU A 52 16.44 14.63 -21.95
N SER A 53 15.77 13.71 -22.66
CA SER A 53 14.47 13.19 -22.18
C SER A 53 14.14 11.74 -22.56
N THR A 54 15.09 11.00 -23.12
CA THR A 54 14.97 9.57 -23.41
C THR A 54 16.02 8.79 -22.64
N VAL A 55 16.00 8.93 -21.30
CA VAL A 55 16.66 7.94 -20.43
C VAL A 55 15.86 6.65 -20.58
N ASN A 56 16.37 5.85 -21.51
CA ASN A 56 15.94 4.55 -21.93
C ASN A 56 15.43 3.69 -20.76
N PHE A 57 14.21 3.17 -20.86
CA PHE A 57 13.69 2.14 -19.94
C PHE A 57 14.60 0.88 -19.93
N SER A 58 15.47 0.73 -20.94
CA SER A 58 16.53 -0.29 -21.00
C SER A 58 17.73 -0.01 -20.09
N SER A 59 18.01 1.24 -19.71
CA SER A 59 19.16 1.55 -18.84
C SER A 59 18.87 1.33 -17.35
N LEU A 60 17.60 1.26 -16.94
CA LEU A 60 17.20 0.82 -15.59
C LEU A 60 17.33 -0.70 -15.39
N LEU A 61 17.49 -1.47 -16.47
CA LEU A 61 17.86 -2.89 -16.41
C LEU A 61 19.38 -3.10 -16.20
N HIS A 62 20.17 -2.03 -16.00
CA HIS A 62 21.59 -2.13 -15.63
C HIS A 62 21.83 -2.41 -14.13
N ALA A 63 20.80 -2.78 -13.36
CA ALA A 63 21.03 -3.59 -12.18
C ALA A 63 21.41 -5.00 -12.65
N SER A 64 22.69 -5.34 -12.51
CA SER A 64 23.33 -6.69 -12.53
C SER A 64 22.48 -7.85 -13.10
N PRO A 65 23.00 -8.68 -14.04
CA PRO A 65 22.22 -9.75 -14.68
C PRO A 65 21.46 -10.51 -13.60
N THR A 66 20.15 -10.33 -13.58
CA THR A 66 19.26 -10.90 -12.57
C THR A 66 19.34 -12.39 -12.77
N ALA A 67 20.17 -13.05 -11.96
CA ALA A 67 20.32 -14.49 -12.01
C ALA A 67 18.94 -15.08 -11.69
N LEU A 68 18.27 -15.59 -12.72
CA LEU A 68 17.02 -16.30 -12.56
C LEU A 68 17.22 -17.41 -11.53
N PRO A 69 16.24 -17.70 -10.67
CA PRO A 69 16.36 -18.74 -9.66
C PRO A 69 16.81 -20.07 -10.27
N GLN A 70 17.59 -20.83 -9.51
CA GLN A 70 18.04 -22.14 -9.95
C GLN A 70 16.84 -23.03 -10.29
N GLY A 71 16.92 -23.73 -11.43
CA GLY A 71 15.82 -24.56 -11.94
C GLY A 71 14.81 -23.82 -12.82
N THR A 72 15.07 -22.55 -13.18
CA THR A 72 14.27 -21.84 -14.18
C THR A 72 14.39 -22.53 -15.54
N ILE A 73 13.26 -22.86 -16.15
CA ILE A 73 13.16 -23.51 -17.47
C ILE A 73 12.72 -22.48 -18.49
N ARG A 74 13.39 -22.41 -19.64
CA ARG A 74 12.97 -21.61 -20.79
C ARG A 74 12.59 -22.53 -21.95
N LYS A 75 11.41 -22.34 -22.52
CA LYS A 75 10.94 -23.05 -23.71
C LYS A 75 10.61 -22.06 -24.82
N HIS A 76 11.09 -22.35 -26.01
CA HIS A 76 10.81 -21.55 -27.20
C HIS A 76 9.73 -22.25 -28.02
N HIS A 77 8.64 -21.53 -28.31
CA HIS A 77 7.55 -21.99 -29.14
C HIS A 77 7.40 -21.08 -30.36
N LYS A 78 6.68 -21.55 -31.39
CA LYS A 78 6.37 -20.71 -32.53
C LYS A 78 5.41 -19.59 -32.12
N GLY A 79 5.90 -18.36 -32.09
CA GLY A 79 5.13 -17.16 -31.74
C GLY A 79 5.16 -16.76 -30.26
N TYR A 80 5.82 -17.52 -29.38
CA TYR A 80 6.01 -17.12 -27.98
C TYR A 80 7.19 -17.83 -27.31
N GLU A 81 7.77 -17.20 -26.29
CA GLU A 81 8.71 -17.79 -25.35
C GLU A 81 8.01 -18.00 -24.00
N GLU A 82 8.26 -19.15 -23.39
CA GLU A 82 7.77 -19.51 -22.06
C GLU A 82 8.94 -19.57 -21.08
N VAL A 83 8.85 -18.83 -19.96
CA VAL A 83 9.80 -18.92 -18.85
C VAL A 83 9.06 -19.41 -17.61
N ILE A 84 9.47 -20.58 -17.09
CA ILE A 84 8.89 -21.21 -15.90
C ILE A 84 9.90 -21.10 -14.76
N ILE A 85 9.52 -20.40 -13.69
CA ILE A 85 10.30 -20.29 -12.46
C ILE A 85 9.69 -21.25 -11.43
N PRO A 86 10.48 -22.21 -10.90
CA PRO A 86 9.98 -23.17 -9.92
C PRO A 86 9.62 -22.46 -8.61
N PRO A 87 8.68 -23.03 -7.83
CA PRO A 87 8.32 -22.46 -6.53
C PRO A 87 9.51 -22.54 -5.57
N THR A 88 9.87 -21.41 -4.94
CA THR A 88 10.82 -21.40 -3.81
C THR A 88 10.21 -22.17 -2.64
N PRO A 89 10.84 -23.27 -2.16
CA PRO A 89 10.34 -23.99 -1.01
C PRO A 89 10.26 -23.07 0.22
N THR A 90 9.21 -23.24 1.02
CA THR A 90 9.10 -22.50 2.29
C THR A 90 10.26 -22.90 3.20
N ALA A 91 11.03 -21.93 3.67
CA ALA A 91 12.16 -22.20 4.55
C ALA A 91 11.66 -22.85 5.86
N SER A 92 12.43 -23.79 6.42
CA SER A 92 12.14 -24.33 7.75
C SER A 92 12.35 -23.25 8.82
N MET A 93 11.69 -23.42 9.97
CA MET A 93 11.95 -22.56 11.14
C MET A 93 13.41 -22.73 11.58
N LYS A 94 14.05 -21.61 11.93
CA LYS A 94 15.43 -21.65 12.45
C LYS A 94 15.43 -22.22 13.88
N PRO A 95 16.55 -22.79 14.35
CA PRO A 95 16.66 -23.20 15.75
C PRO A 95 16.35 -22.04 16.71
N GLY A 96 15.42 -22.24 17.65
CA GLY A 96 14.97 -21.21 18.59
C GLY A 96 13.85 -20.29 18.07
N GLU A 97 13.47 -20.39 16.81
CA GLU A 97 12.32 -19.67 16.26
C GLU A 97 11.02 -20.34 16.73
N ARG A 98 10.14 -19.56 17.35
CA ARG A 98 8.82 -20.01 17.80
C ARG A 98 7.73 -19.06 17.32
N LEU A 99 6.53 -19.60 17.19
CA LEU A 99 5.35 -18.78 16.98
C LEU A 99 4.93 -18.16 18.32
N VAL A 100 4.53 -16.89 18.29
CA VAL A 100 3.95 -16.20 19.44
C VAL A 100 2.49 -16.61 19.53
N GLU A 101 2.10 -17.24 20.63
CA GLU A 101 0.71 -17.58 20.87
C GLU A 101 -0.11 -16.32 21.17
N ILE A 102 -1.38 -16.31 20.75
CA ILE A 102 -2.25 -15.15 21.04
C ILE A 102 -2.41 -14.95 22.55
N LYS A 103 -2.35 -16.02 23.34
CA LYS A 103 -2.39 -15.99 24.80
C LYS A 103 -1.22 -15.23 25.45
N GLU A 104 -0.14 -14.99 24.70
CA GLU A 104 1.02 -14.21 25.17
C GLU A 104 0.82 -12.70 24.99
N LEU A 105 -0.22 -12.27 24.27
CA LEU A 105 -0.58 -10.85 24.14
C LEU A 105 -1.39 -10.42 25.38
N ASP A 106 -1.41 -9.12 25.65
CA ASP A 106 -2.25 -8.55 26.71
C ASP A 106 -3.75 -8.85 26.45
N ASP A 107 -4.55 -9.06 27.50
CA ASP A 107 -5.95 -9.52 27.39
C ASP A 107 -6.78 -8.69 26.40
N PHE A 108 -6.61 -7.36 26.40
CA PHE A 108 -7.32 -6.48 25.46
C PHE A 108 -6.89 -6.72 24.01
N ALA A 109 -5.60 -6.98 23.77
CA ALA A 109 -5.03 -7.22 22.45
C ALA A 109 -5.44 -8.58 21.88
N GLN A 110 -5.67 -9.58 22.73
CA GLN A 110 -6.20 -10.89 22.32
C GLN A 110 -7.57 -10.77 21.64
N THR A 111 -8.40 -9.81 22.05
CA THR A 111 -9.74 -9.60 21.47
C THR A 111 -9.70 -9.28 19.97
N ALA A 112 -8.65 -8.58 19.51
CA ALA A 112 -8.46 -8.24 18.10
C ALA A 112 -8.01 -9.46 17.24
N PHE A 113 -7.60 -10.55 17.89
CA PHE A 113 -7.18 -11.80 17.28
C PHE A 113 -8.12 -12.96 17.66
N HIS A 114 -9.41 -12.68 17.87
CA HIS A 114 -10.39 -13.73 18.13
C HIS A 114 -10.39 -14.79 17.00
N GLY A 115 -10.31 -16.07 17.37
CA GLY A 115 -10.21 -17.19 16.45
C GLY A 115 -8.78 -17.57 16.01
N TYR A 116 -7.76 -16.78 16.37
CA TYR A 116 -6.36 -17.10 16.10
C TYR A 116 -5.74 -17.86 17.27
N LYS A 117 -4.94 -18.90 16.96
CA LYS A 117 -4.17 -19.64 17.97
C LYS A 117 -2.80 -19.00 18.23
N SER A 118 -2.13 -18.60 17.16
CA SER A 118 -0.81 -17.97 17.20
C SER A 118 -0.66 -16.98 16.04
N LEU A 119 0.29 -16.06 16.19
CA LEU A 119 0.81 -15.27 15.10
C LEU A 119 1.56 -16.18 14.11
N ASN A 120 1.59 -15.81 12.82
CA ASN A 120 2.38 -16.55 11.85
C ASN A 120 3.89 -16.29 12.03
N ARG A 121 4.71 -16.96 11.23
CA ARG A 121 6.17 -16.86 11.33
C ARG A 121 6.71 -15.43 11.22
N ILE A 122 6.29 -14.68 10.19
CA ILE A 122 6.73 -13.30 9.96
C ILE A 122 6.26 -12.39 11.11
N GLN A 123 4.99 -12.50 11.49
CA GLN A 123 4.38 -11.73 12.57
C GLN A 123 5.08 -12.02 13.91
N SER A 124 5.42 -13.28 14.20
CA SER A 124 6.10 -13.69 15.43
C SER A 124 7.53 -13.14 15.50
N ARG A 125 8.26 -13.13 14.37
CA ARG A 125 9.62 -12.57 14.32
C ARG A 125 9.65 -11.05 14.53
N ILE A 126 8.65 -10.34 14.03
CA ILE A 126 8.57 -8.87 14.15
C ILE A 126 7.82 -8.41 15.41
N TYR A 127 7.11 -9.32 16.08
CA TYR A 127 6.20 -9.02 17.19
C TYR A 127 6.86 -8.19 18.30
N HIS A 128 8.07 -8.56 18.74
CA HIS A 128 8.70 -7.87 19.86
C HIS A 128 8.95 -6.38 19.56
N THR A 129 9.54 -6.05 18.41
CA THR A 129 9.73 -4.66 17.98
C THR A 129 8.40 -3.96 17.70
N THR A 130 7.42 -4.67 17.11
CA THR A 130 6.14 -4.03 16.76
C THR A 130 5.31 -3.72 18.01
N TYR A 131 5.27 -4.64 18.98
CA TYR A 131 4.37 -4.57 20.13
C TYR A 131 5.01 -3.95 21.39
N ASN A 132 6.34 -4.05 21.57
CA ASN A 132 7.02 -3.63 22.80
C ASN A 132 7.98 -2.46 22.62
N SER A 133 8.16 -1.93 21.40
CA SER A 133 8.98 -0.74 21.17
C SER A 133 8.25 0.31 20.35
N ASN A 134 8.69 1.57 20.48
CA ASN A 134 8.20 2.71 19.70
C ASN A 134 9.03 2.96 18.43
N GLU A 135 9.91 2.02 18.07
CA GLU A 135 10.76 2.14 16.89
C GLU A 135 9.91 2.23 15.61
N ASN A 136 10.35 3.08 14.68
CA ASN A 136 9.84 3.04 13.32
C ASN A 136 10.19 1.69 12.69
N ILE A 137 9.28 1.16 11.87
CA ILE A 137 9.42 -0.18 11.28
C ILE A 137 9.32 -0.10 9.78
N LEU A 138 10.17 -0.85 9.08
CA LEU A 138 9.98 -1.22 7.68
C LEU A 138 9.95 -2.75 7.58
N ALA A 139 8.80 -3.29 7.18
CA ALA A 139 8.63 -4.72 6.95
C ALA A 139 8.47 -4.99 5.44
N CYS A 140 9.53 -5.52 4.83
CA CYS A 140 9.54 -6.02 3.46
C CYS A 140 9.23 -7.52 3.47
N ALA A 141 8.05 -7.89 2.98
CA ALA A 141 7.65 -9.29 2.86
C ALA A 141 6.88 -9.51 1.56
N PRO A 142 6.84 -10.75 1.02
CA PRO A 142 6.03 -11.08 -0.15
C PRO A 142 4.55 -10.68 0.03
N THR A 143 3.75 -10.71 -1.03
CA THR A 143 2.28 -10.57 -0.92
C THR A 143 1.66 -11.88 -0.41
N GLY A 144 0.70 -11.77 0.52
CA GLY A 144 0.00 -12.91 1.15
C GLY A 144 0.45 -13.40 2.55
N PRO A 145 1.61 -13.05 3.15
CA PRO A 145 2.02 -13.55 4.46
C PRO A 145 1.44 -12.76 5.63
N GLY A 146 0.42 -11.91 5.42
CA GLY A 146 -0.29 -11.24 6.50
C GLY A 146 0.36 -9.97 7.07
N LYS A 147 0.87 -9.09 6.19
CA LYS A 147 1.35 -7.73 6.55
C LYS A 147 0.28 -6.91 7.30
N THR A 148 -0.99 -7.10 6.95
CA THR A 148 -2.14 -6.47 7.62
C THR A 148 -2.21 -6.76 9.12
N ASN A 149 -1.79 -7.95 9.57
CA ASN A 149 -1.73 -8.24 11.01
C ASN A 149 -0.53 -7.55 11.68
N ILE A 150 0.56 -7.27 10.98
CA ILE A 150 1.67 -6.46 11.51
C ILE A 150 1.16 -5.05 11.81
N ALA A 151 0.40 -4.47 10.88
CA ALA A 151 -0.32 -3.21 11.13
C ALA A 151 -1.25 -3.30 12.35
N MET A 152 -2.02 -4.39 12.50
CA MET A 152 -2.87 -4.59 13.69
C MET A 152 -2.05 -4.64 14.99
N ILE A 153 -0.90 -5.31 15.02
CA ILE A 153 -0.03 -5.35 16.20
C ILE A 153 0.48 -3.94 16.54
N ALA A 154 0.87 -3.14 15.53
CA ALA A 154 1.27 -1.75 15.75
C ALA A 154 0.13 -0.87 16.29
N ILE A 155 -1.09 -1.09 15.79
CA ILE A 155 -2.30 -0.42 16.29
C ILE A 155 -2.54 -0.75 17.77
N LEU A 156 -2.43 -2.03 18.14
CA LEU A 156 -2.65 -2.48 19.51
C LEU A 156 -1.57 -1.96 20.46
N HIS A 157 -0.33 -1.85 19.99
CA HIS A 157 0.74 -1.18 20.73
C HIS A 157 0.41 0.28 21.00
N GLU A 158 -0.06 1.03 20.00
CA GLU A 158 -0.46 2.43 20.22
C GLU A 158 -1.61 2.50 21.24
N ILE A 159 -2.63 1.66 21.09
CA ILE A 159 -3.76 1.58 22.03
C ILE A 159 -3.27 1.27 23.45
N LYS A 160 -2.29 0.38 23.62
CA LYS A 160 -1.66 0.04 24.92
C LYS A 160 -1.15 1.27 25.65
N HIS A 161 -0.53 2.20 24.93
CA HIS A 161 0.06 3.41 25.50
C HIS A 161 -0.96 4.46 25.94
N HIS A 162 -2.22 4.34 25.55
CA HIS A 162 -3.30 5.26 25.93
C HIS A 162 -4.29 4.65 26.93
N PHE A 163 -3.97 3.49 27.51
CA PHE A 163 -4.64 3.00 28.70
C PHE A 163 -4.12 3.77 29.93
N GLY A 164 -5.02 4.50 30.60
CA GLY A 164 -4.75 5.25 31.82
C GLY A 164 -5.94 5.13 32.77
N ASP A 165 -5.68 5.07 34.08
CA ASP A 165 -6.72 5.05 35.12
C ASP A 165 -7.79 3.94 34.97
N GLY A 166 -7.44 2.84 34.29
CA GLY A 166 -8.35 1.72 34.00
C GLY A 166 -9.25 1.91 32.78
N TYR A 167 -9.08 3.00 32.01
CA TYR A 167 -9.87 3.29 30.82
C TYR A 167 -8.97 3.67 29.62
N LEU A 168 -9.54 3.58 28.41
CA LEU A 168 -8.84 3.94 27.18
C LEU A 168 -9.16 5.39 26.78
N HIS A 169 -8.14 6.26 26.70
CA HIS A 169 -8.29 7.67 26.35
C HIS A 169 -8.34 7.92 24.82
N LYS A 170 -9.45 7.53 24.18
CA LYS A 170 -9.65 7.55 22.71
C LYS A 170 -9.53 8.92 22.03
N ASN A 171 -9.63 9.99 22.80
CA ASN A 171 -9.58 11.36 22.29
C ASN A 171 -8.16 11.94 22.28
N GLN A 172 -7.19 11.25 22.89
CA GLN A 172 -5.81 11.72 23.02
C GLN A 172 -4.91 11.25 21.87
N PHE A 173 -5.40 10.33 21.03
CA PHE A 173 -4.63 9.80 19.90
C PHE A 173 -5.50 9.55 18.67
N LYS A 174 -4.81 9.53 17.52
CA LYS A 174 -5.33 9.10 16.22
C LYS A 174 -4.32 8.21 15.53
N ILE A 175 -4.85 7.22 14.83
CA ILE A 175 -4.09 6.28 14.02
C ILE A 175 -4.50 6.45 12.57
N VAL A 176 -3.52 6.59 11.69
CA VAL A 176 -3.72 6.76 10.26
C VAL A 176 -3.10 5.59 9.52
N CYS A 177 -3.89 4.93 8.69
CA CYS A 177 -3.43 3.91 7.75
C CYS A 177 -3.64 4.40 6.32
N VAL A 178 -2.53 4.47 5.58
CA VAL A 178 -2.50 4.87 4.19
C VAL A 178 -2.40 3.61 3.34
N ALA A 179 -3.44 3.34 2.55
CA ALA A 179 -3.50 2.20 1.64
C ALA A 179 -3.46 2.67 0.18
N PRO A 180 -2.84 1.92 -0.74
CA PRO A 180 -2.61 2.37 -2.11
C PRO A 180 -3.90 2.57 -2.89
N MET A 181 -4.89 1.71 -2.74
CA MET A 181 -6.11 1.74 -3.56
C MET A 181 -7.34 1.96 -2.71
N LYS A 182 -8.35 2.66 -3.25
CA LYS A 182 -9.62 2.90 -2.52
C LYS A 182 -10.33 1.62 -2.12
N ALA A 183 -10.32 0.61 -2.99
CA ALA A 183 -10.91 -0.71 -2.70
C ALA A 183 -10.19 -1.38 -1.51
N LEU A 184 -8.86 -1.37 -1.52
CA LEU A 184 -8.06 -1.92 -0.42
C LEU A 184 -8.27 -1.11 0.88
N ALA A 185 -8.35 0.21 0.79
CA ALA A 185 -8.66 1.06 1.95
C ALA A 185 -10.02 0.69 2.58
N ALA A 186 -11.05 0.43 1.76
CA ALA A 186 -12.36 0.00 2.25
C ALA A 186 -12.32 -1.39 2.91
N GLU A 187 -11.60 -2.35 2.31
CA GLU A 187 -11.40 -3.69 2.86
C GLU A 187 -10.66 -3.66 4.21
N VAL A 188 -9.56 -2.90 4.27
CA VAL A 188 -8.77 -2.71 5.50
C VAL A 188 -9.61 -2.02 6.58
N THR A 189 -10.41 -1.01 6.21
CA THR A 189 -11.34 -0.34 7.14
C THR A 189 -12.32 -1.33 7.74
N SER A 190 -12.96 -2.16 6.91
CA SER A 190 -13.92 -3.16 7.37
C SER A 190 -13.26 -4.18 8.30
N THR A 191 -12.09 -4.68 7.92
CA THR A 191 -11.33 -5.67 8.69
C THR A 191 -10.91 -5.12 10.06
N PHE A 192 -10.33 -3.92 10.09
CA PHE A 192 -9.86 -3.29 11.32
C PHE A 192 -11.02 -2.84 12.20
N SER A 193 -12.09 -2.28 11.63
CA SER A 193 -13.28 -1.90 12.38
C SER A 193 -13.93 -3.10 13.07
N HIS A 194 -14.02 -4.25 12.39
CA HIS A 194 -14.53 -5.48 13.00
C HIS A 194 -13.65 -5.93 14.17
N ARG A 195 -12.32 -6.01 13.97
CA ARG A 195 -11.37 -6.48 15.00
C ARG A 195 -11.21 -5.54 16.18
N LEU A 196 -11.34 -4.23 15.97
CA LEU A 196 -11.23 -3.20 17.01
C LEU A 196 -12.58 -2.85 17.65
N SER A 197 -13.69 -3.44 17.16
CA SER A 197 -15.02 -3.23 17.73
C SER A 197 -15.11 -3.50 19.24
N PRO A 198 -14.44 -4.52 19.83
CA PRO A 198 -14.49 -4.72 21.28
C PRO A 198 -13.85 -3.58 22.08
N LEU A 199 -12.87 -2.89 21.48
CA LEU A 199 -12.18 -1.75 22.09
C LEU A 199 -12.91 -0.42 21.80
N ASN A 200 -13.88 -0.42 20.89
CA ASN A 200 -14.61 0.76 20.44
C ASN A 200 -13.65 1.89 20.01
N VAL A 201 -12.57 1.55 19.30
CA VAL A 201 -11.56 2.48 18.78
C VAL A 201 -11.84 2.79 17.33
N THR A 202 -11.72 4.06 16.95
CA THR A 202 -11.85 4.53 15.56
C THR A 202 -10.46 4.87 15.01
N MET A 203 -10.24 4.49 13.75
CA MET A 203 -9.00 4.81 13.02
C MET A 203 -9.32 5.39 11.65
N ILE A 204 -8.36 6.11 11.08
CA ILE A 204 -8.49 6.73 9.76
C ILE A 204 -7.80 5.82 8.76
N VAL A 205 -8.54 5.31 7.78
CA VAL A 205 -7.97 4.59 6.64
C VAL A 205 -8.26 5.40 5.38
N THR A 206 -7.23 5.68 4.59
CA THR A 206 -7.33 6.60 3.46
C THR A 206 -6.27 6.31 2.39
N THR A 207 -6.34 6.98 1.24
CA THR A 207 -5.28 6.93 0.23
C THR A 207 -4.20 7.98 0.50
N PRO A 208 -2.98 7.82 -0.04
CA PRO A 208 -1.90 8.80 0.10
C PRO A 208 -2.34 10.20 -0.31
N GLU A 209 -3.01 10.33 -1.46
CA GLU A 209 -3.42 11.62 -2.02
C GLU A 209 -4.42 12.32 -1.11
N LYS A 210 -5.38 11.56 -0.57
CA LYS A 210 -6.41 12.12 0.30
C LYS A 210 -5.81 12.57 1.63
N TRP A 211 -4.86 11.82 2.19
CA TRP A 211 -4.14 12.22 3.39
C TRP A 211 -3.23 13.42 3.14
N ASP A 212 -2.59 13.50 1.98
CA ASP A 212 -1.75 14.64 1.60
C ASP A 212 -2.59 15.92 1.51
N VAL A 213 -3.79 15.85 0.93
CA VAL A 213 -4.72 16.99 0.90
C VAL A 213 -5.16 17.42 2.30
N ILE A 214 -5.44 16.47 3.20
CA ILE A 214 -5.86 16.78 4.59
C ILE A 214 -4.72 17.46 5.34
N THR A 215 -3.51 16.90 5.28
CA THR A 215 -2.35 17.45 6.01
C THR A 215 -1.84 18.78 5.46
N ARG A 216 -2.22 19.16 4.23
CA ARG A 216 -1.96 20.50 3.67
C ARG A 216 -2.93 21.58 4.16
N LYS A 217 -4.13 21.21 4.63
CA LYS A 217 -5.13 22.18 5.10
C LYS A 217 -4.83 22.59 6.54
N SER A 218 -4.61 23.88 6.75
CA SER A 218 -4.31 24.44 8.09
C SER A 218 -5.47 24.32 9.09
N SER A 219 -6.71 24.15 8.63
CA SER A 219 -7.89 23.96 9.50
C SER A 219 -7.84 22.65 10.30
N ASP A 220 -7.18 21.62 9.76
CA ASP A 220 -7.20 20.26 10.31
C ASP A 220 -5.96 19.97 11.17
N MET A 221 -5.21 21.02 11.55
CA MET A 221 -3.99 20.90 12.36
C MET A 221 -4.25 20.30 13.75
N SER A 222 -5.45 20.47 14.30
CA SER A 222 -5.84 19.83 15.55
C SER A 222 -5.89 18.29 15.43
N LEU A 223 -6.27 17.77 14.26
CA LEU A 223 -6.31 16.34 14.01
C LEU A 223 -4.90 15.80 13.77
N SER A 224 -4.06 16.51 13.01
CA SER A 224 -2.68 16.08 12.76
C SER A 224 -1.83 16.03 14.02
N MET A 225 -2.08 16.91 15.00
CA MET A 225 -1.41 16.91 16.31
C MET A 225 -1.75 15.69 17.17
N LEU A 226 -2.92 15.08 16.97
CA LEU A 226 -3.34 13.89 17.69
C LEU A 226 -2.82 12.60 17.04
N VAL A 227 -2.28 12.66 15.82
CA VAL A 227 -1.74 11.47 15.16
C VAL A 227 -0.52 10.99 15.92
N LYS A 228 -0.52 9.72 16.34
CA LYS A 228 0.61 9.07 17.03
C LYS A 228 1.19 7.90 16.25
N LEU A 229 0.41 7.31 15.35
CA LEU A 229 0.83 6.20 14.50
C LEU A 229 0.41 6.46 13.04
N LEU A 230 1.38 6.39 12.13
CA LEU A 230 1.21 6.42 10.69
C LEU A 230 1.66 5.08 10.08
N ILE A 231 0.72 4.34 9.52
CA ILE A 231 0.97 3.10 8.78
C ILE A 231 0.92 3.43 7.30
N ILE A 232 1.97 3.09 6.56
CA ILE A 232 2.04 3.23 5.11
C ILE A 232 2.07 1.83 4.52
N ASP A 233 0.97 1.41 3.91
CA ASP A 233 0.90 0.13 3.23
C ASP A 233 1.40 0.27 1.79
N GLU A 234 2.05 -0.78 1.31
CA GLU A 234 2.62 -0.89 -0.04
C GLU A 234 3.63 0.24 -0.36
N VAL A 235 4.60 0.46 0.54
CA VAL A 235 5.67 1.48 0.43
C VAL A 235 6.47 1.38 -0.89
N HIS A 236 6.50 0.22 -1.54
CA HIS A 236 7.14 0.05 -2.85
C HIS A 236 6.53 0.91 -3.96
N LEU A 237 5.35 1.50 -3.75
CA LEU A 237 4.81 2.52 -4.63
C LEU A 237 5.62 3.82 -4.66
N LEU A 238 6.64 3.95 -3.82
CA LEU A 238 7.68 4.98 -3.98
C LEU A 238 8.31 4.95 -5.38
N ASN A 239 8.40 3.78 -6.02
CA ASN A 239 8.95 3.63 -7.37
C ASN A 239 7.92 3.83 -8.49
N ASP A 240 6.70 4.24 -8.16
CA ASP A 240 5.60 4.48 -9.10
C ASP A 240 5.34 5.98 -9.25
N ASP A 241 4.48 6.40 -10.18
CA ASP A 241 4.09 7.80 -10.41
C ASP A 241 3.47 8.47 -9.16
N ARG A 242 3.06 7.64 -8.19
CA ARG A 242 2.47 8.05 -6.91
C ARG A 242 3.50 8.23 -5.80
N GLY A 243 4.75 7.84 -6.04
CA GLY A 243 5.86 7.97 -5.09
C GLY A 243 6.02 9.38 -4.50
N PRO A 244 5.97 10.46 -5.31
CA PRO A 244 6.10 11.83 -4.80
C PRO A 244 5.07 12.20 -3.72
N VAL A 245 3.88 11.57 -3.73
CA VAL A 245 2.86 11.80 -2.71
C VAL A 245 3.26 11.15 -1.38
N ILE A 246 3.80 9.93 -1.42
CA ILE A 246 4.30 9.23 -0.23
C ILE A 246 5.53 9.98 0.33
N GLU A 247 6.42 10.46 -0.55
CA GLU A 247 7.57 11.28 -0.18
C GLU A 247 7.18 12.56 0.57
N ALA A 248 6.23 13.30 0.02
CA ALA A 248 5.71 14.51 0.64
C ALA A 248 5.05 14.21 2.01
N LEU A 249 4.32 13.10 2.12
CA LEU A 249 3.68 12.68 3.37
C LEU A 249 4.67 12.37 4.48
N VAL A 250 5.67 11.53 4.19
CA VAL A 250 6.70 11.15 5.18
C VAL A 250 7.52 12.37 5.58
N THR A 251 8.00 13.15 4.60
CA THR A 251 8.80 14.35 4.87
C THR A 251 8.04 15.34 5.76
N ARG A 252 6.75 15.55 5.50
CA ARG A 252 5.89 16.42 6.32
C ARG A 252 5.69 15.86 7.73
N THR A 253 5.49 14.54 7.85
CA THR A 253 5.33 13.87 9.15
C THR A 253 6.60 14.02 9.98
N LEU A 254 7.77 13.75 9.41
CA LEU A 254 9.06 13.91 10.08
C LEU A 254 9.32 15.36 10.51
N ARG A 255 9.05 16.32 9.61
CA ARG A 255 9.14 17.74 9.95
C ARG A 255 8.18 18.14 11.06
N GLN A 256 6.97 17.57 11.08
CA GLN A 256 6.00 17.81 12.14
C GLN A 256 6.53 17.29 13.48
N VAL A 257 7.09 16.07 13.51
CA VAL A 257 7.72 15.49 14.72
C VAL A 257 8.82 16.40 15.25
N GLU A 258 9.71 16.89 14.38
CA GLU A 258 10.79 17.82 14.75
C GLU A 258 10.25 19.15 15.29
N SER A 259 9.20 19.70 14.67
CA SER A 259 8.66 21.01 15.07
C SER A 259 7.77 21.01 16.31
N THR A 260 7.10 19.89 16.59
CA THR A 260 6.13 19.77 17.69
C THR A 260 6.69 19.02 18.90
N GLU A 261 7.89 18.43 18.75
CA GLU A 261 8.51 17.51 19.72
C GLU A 261 7.60 16.33 20.13
N SER A 262 6.54 16.08 19.36
CA SER A 262 5.62 14.97 19.53
C SER A 262 5.97 13.88 18.53
N MET A 263 6.47 12.75 19.04
CA MET A 263 6.78 11.58 18.23
C MET A 263 5.55 11.02 17.52
N ILE A 264 5.72 10.70 16.24
CA ILE A 264 4.77 9.95 15.42
C ILE A 264 5.50 8.71 14.93
N ARG A 265 5.02 7.55 15.35
CA ARG A 265 5.58 6.26 14.94
C ARG A 265 5.20 5.97 13.48
N ILE A 266 6.17 5.58 12.66
CA ILE A 266 5.96 5.21 11.26
C ILE A 266 6.15 3.70 11.08
N VAL A 267 5.16 3.05 10.47
CA VAL A 267 5.22 1.63 10.10
C VAL A 267 5.02 1.50 8.60
N GLY A 268 6.11 1.23 7.89
CA GLY A 268 6.12 0.93 6.47
C GLY A 268 5.94 -0.56 6.20
N LEU A 269 4.94 -0.93 5.41
CA LEU A 269 4.73 -2.29 4.93
C LEU A 269 5.00 -2.32 3.43
N SER A 270 5.82 -3.26 2.97
CA SER A 270 6.20 -3.32 1.56
C SER A 270 6.28 -4.74 1.02
N ALA A 271 6.20 -4.85 -0.30
CA ALA A 271 6.71 -6.01 -1.02
C ALA A 271 8.23 -6.09 -0.87
N THR A 272 8.82 -7.21 -1.28
CA THR A 272 10.29 -7.33 -1.35
C THR A 272 10.83 -6.34 -2.37
N LEU A 273 11.61 -5.37 -1.89
CA LEU A 273 12.26 -4.32 -2.69
C LEU A 273 13.77 -4.54 -2.69
N PRO A 274 14.51 -4.22 -3.77
CA PRO A 274 15.98 -4.25 -3.76
C PRO A 274 16.57 -3.12 -2.89
N ASN A 275 16.03 -1.90 -2.97
CA ASN A 275 16.55 -0.71 -2.28
C ASN A 275 15.94 -0.50 -0.88
N TYR A 276 15.62 -1.59 -0.16
CA TYR A 276 14.93 -1.50 1.13
C TYR A 276 15.73 -0.76 2.21
N LEU A 277 17.07 -0.74 2.11
CA LEU A 277 17.95 0.00 3.03
C LEU A 277 17.77 1.53 2.88
N GLU A 278 17.69 2.03 1.65
CA GLU A 278 17.45 3.44 1.37
C GLU A 278 16.06 3.87 1.86
N VAL A 279 15.06 3.02 1.62
CA VAL A 279 13.69 3.24 2.12
C VAL A 279 13.65 3.25 3.64
N ALA A 280 14.40 2.37 4.32
CA ALA A 280 14.50 2.37 5.78
C ALA A 280 15.09 3.68 6.30
N GLN A 281 16.17 4.16 5.69
CA GLN A 281 16.79 5.43 6.04
C GLN A 281 15.82 6.61 5.84
N PHE A 282 15.10 6.61 4.71
CA PHE A 282 14.07 7.61 4.40
C PHE A 282 12.94 7.65 5.43
N LEU A 283 12.49 6.49 5.92
CA LEU A 283 11.48 6.38 6.97
C LEU A 283 12.03 6.57 8.40
N ARG A 284 13.32 6.90 8.55
CA ARG A 284 14.02 6.97 9.85
C ARG A 284 13.90 5.69 10.67
N VAL A 285 13.98 4.54 10.01
CA VAL A 285 13.95 3.21 10.63
C VAL A 285 15.37 2.82 11.04
N ASN A 286 15.53 2.33 12.26
CA ASN A 286 16.78 1.73 12.71
C ASN A 286 17.02 0.40 11.96
N SER A 287 18.14 0.29 11.24
CA SER A 287 18.49 -0.88 10.42
C SER A 287 18.68 -2.16 11.22
N GLU A 288 19.03 -2.07 12.50
CA GLU A 288 19.29 -3.24 13.35
C GLU A 288 18.03 -3.76 14.03
N THR A 289 17.15 -2.86 14.46
CA THR A 289 16.00 -3.20 15.32
C THR A 289 14.66 -3.08 14.63
N GLY A 290 14.52 -2.15 13.67
CA GLY A 290 13.25 -1.77 13.02
C GLY A 290 13.11 -2.23 11.57
N LEU A 291 14.20 -2.65 10.92
CA LEU A 291 14.17 -3.13 9.54
C LEU A 291 14.05 -4.66 9.47
N PHE A 292 13.02 -5.12 8.76
CA PHE A 292 12.75 -6.55 8.57
C PHE A 292 12.59 -6.88 7.09
N PHE A 293 13.48 -7.74 6.59
CA PHE A 293 13.41 -8.26 5.22
C PHE A 293 13.14 -9.77 5.24
N PHE A 294 12.08 -10.17 4.53
CA PHE A 294 11.67 -11.55 4.34
C PHE A 294 11.61 -11.83 2.84
N ASP A 295 12.40 -12.80 2.38
CA ASP A 295 12.42 -13.19 0.97
C ASP A 295 11.23 -14.09 0.58
N SER A 296 11.23 -14.58 -0.65
CA SER A 296 10.18 -15.46 -1.19
C SER A 296 10.02 -16.79 -0.43
N SER A 297 11.04 -17.24 0.32
CA SER A 297 10.97 -18.47 1.11
C SER A 297 10.05 -18.34 2.34
N TYR A 298 9.64 -17.12 2.70
CA TYR A 298 8.67 -16.88 3.77
C TYR A 298 7.21 -16.91 3.28
N ARG A 299 6.98 -17.22 1.99
CA ARG A 299 5.62 -17.37 1.47
C ARG A 299 4.98 -18.62 2.09
N PRO A 300 3.75 -18.51 2.66
CA PRO A 300 3.08 -19.65 3.29
C PRO A 300 2.71 -20.73 2.27
N VAL A 301 2.40 -20.31 1.04
CA VAL A 301 2.15 -21.20 -0.10
C VAL A 301 3.15 -20.83 -1.20
N PRO A 302 4.16 -21.68 -1.46
CA PRO A 302 5.12 -21.48 -2.54
C PRO A 302 4.42 -21.20 -3.87
N LEU A 303 4.99 -20.28 -4.66
CA LEU A 303 4.40 -19.84 -5.93
C LEU A 303 5.31 -20.24 -7.10
N ALA A 304 4.82 -21.12 -7.96
CA ALA A 304 5.40 -21.31 -9.28
C ALA A 304 4.97 -20.14 -10.18
N GLN A 305 5.89 -19.65 -11.00
CA GLN A 305 5.61 -18.54 -11.91
C GLN A 305 5.83 -18.99 -13.36
N GLN A 306 4.96 -18.55 -14.25
CA GLN A 306 5.05 -18.84 -15.67
C GLN A 306 4.83 -17.53 -16.42
N TYR A 307 5.81 -17.16 -17.25
CA TYR A 307 5.79 -15.98 -18.08
C TYR A 307 5.70 -16.41 -19.53
N ILE A 308 4.73 -15.87 -20.27
CA ILE A 308 4.55 -16.13 -21.70
C ILE A 308 4.78 -14.81 -22.43
N GLY A 309 5.93 -14.68 -23.07
CA GLY A 309 6.27 -13.52 -23.89
C GLY A 309 5.92 -13.80 -25.34
N LEU A 310 5.00 -13.04 -25.94
CA LEU A 310 4.72 -13.15 -27.37
C LEU A 310 5.92 -12.62 -28.16
N VAL A 311 6.43 -13.43 -29.07
CA VAL A 311 7.49 -13.03 -29.99
C VAL A 311 6.81 -12.72 -31.32
N VAL A 312 6.69 -11.43 -31.61
CA VAL A 312 6.10 -10.91 -32.85
C VAL A 312 7.17 -10.84 -33.93
#